data_AF-A0A7C8ACL9-F1
#
_entry.id   AF-A0A7C8ACL9-F1
#
_cell.length_a   1.000
_cell.length_b   1.000
_cell.length_c   1.000
_cell.angle_alpha   90.00
_cell.angle_beta   90.00
_cell.angle_gamma   90.00
#
_symmetry.space_group_name_H-M   'P 1'
#
loop_
_entity.id
_entity.type
_entity.pdbx_description
1 polymer ?
#
loop_
_entity_poly.entity_id
_entity_poly.type
_entity_poly.pdbx_seq_one_letter_code
_entity_poly.pdbx_strand_id
1 'polypeptide(L)'
;PEEMLERRRRSLLVDLFITGTNAVTETGKLVNLDMLGNRVAGITFGPRNVIILAGRNKVVPDIEDAMMRVKNYAAPANAMRLDKKTPCVKTSICEECRSLDRICNTWTITEKSFPKGRIKIVLINEDLGL
;
A
#
# COMPACT_ATOMS: atom_id res chain seq x y z
N PRO A 1 -16.98 -13.85 -4.77
CA PRO A 1 -15.51 -13.84 -4.51
C PRO A 1 -14.67 -13.78 -5.79
N GLU A 2 -14.94 -14.69 -6.73
CA GLU A 2 -14.29 -14.76 -8.04
C GLU A 2 -14.47 -13.49 -8.88
N GLU A 3 -15.70 -12.98 -8.98
CA GLU A 3 -15.97 -11.73 -9.71
C GLU A 3 -15.17 -10.53 -9.15
N MET A 4 -15.00 -10.46 -7.83
CA MET A 4 -14.20 -9.40 -7.19
C MET A 4 -12.71 -9.54 -7.52
N LEU A 5 -12.20 -10.78 -7.59
CA LEU A 5 -10.82 -11.05 -8.02
C LEU A 5 -10.63 -10.65 -9.49
N GLU A 6 -11.57 -11.01 -10.35
CA GLU A 6 -11.54 -10.69 -11.77
C GLU A 6 -11.62 -9.18 -12.00
N ARG A 7 -12.47 -8.45 -11.27
CA ARG A 7 -12.49 -6.98 -11.29
C ARG A 7 -11.13 -6.38 -10.93
N ARG A 8 -10.41 -6.95 -9.94
CA ARG A 8 -9.04 -6.52 -9.62
C ARG A 8 -8.06 -6.82 -10.75
N ARG A 9 -8.17 -7.96 -11.43
CA ARG A 9 -7.32 -8.27 -12.59
C ARG A 9 -7.57 -7.28 -13.73
N ARG A 10 -8.84 -7.01 -14.05
CA ARG A 10 -9.24 -6.00 -15.05
C ARG A 10 -8.78 -4.60 -14.70
N SER A 11 -8.68 -4.26 -13.40
CA SER A 11 -8.15 -2.96 -12.97
C SER A 11 -6.71 -2.70 -13.42
N LEU A 12 -5.95 -3.72 -13.83
CA LEU A 12 -4.60 -3.55 -14.39
C LEU A 12 -4.60 -3.11 -15.86
N LEU A 13 -5.76 -3.16 -16.53
CA LEU A 13 -5.93 -2.82 -17.94
C LEU A 13 -6.54 -1.42 -18.15
N VAL A 14 -6.81 -0.68 -17.08
CA VAL A 14 -7.40 0.67 -17.17
C VAL A 14 -6.37 1.70 -17.66
N ASP A 15 -6.86 2.83 -18.18
CA ASP A 15 -6.01 3.94 -18.60
C ASP A 15 -5.43 4.74 -17.42
N LEU A 16 -6.22 4.84 -16.33
CA LEU A 16 -5.90 5.58 -15.12
C LEU A 16 -6.17 4.74 -13.87
N PHE A 17 -5.13 4.51 -13.08
CA PHE A 17 -5.21 3.81 -11.80
C PHE A 17 -5.02 4.78 -10.65
N ILE A 18 -6.03 4.88 -9.78
CA ILE A 18 -5.98 5.73 -8.60
C ILE A 18 -5.78 4.83 -7.39
N THR A 19 -4.79 5.15 -6.58
CA THR A 19 -4.50 4.38 -5.36
C THR A 19 -3.86 5.24 -4.28
N GLY A 20 -3.66 4.65 -3.11
CA GLY A 20 -2.84 5.22 -2.05
C GLY A 20 -1.56 4.42 -1.84
N THR A 21 -0.65 4.96 -1.04
CA THR A 21 0.53 4.24 -0.57
C THR A 21 0.44 3.96 0.94
N ASN A 22 1.23 3.02 1.47
CA ASN A 22 1.34 2.90 2.92
C ASN A 22 2.26 3.96 3.51
N ALA A 23 3.30 4.35 2.79
CA ALA A 23 4.22 5.40 3.18
C ALA A 23 4.97 5.97 1.96
N VAL A 24 5.35 7.23 2.04
CA VAL A 24 6.25 7.89 1.10
C VAL A 24 7.41 8.50 1.88
N THR A 25 8.64 8.21 1.48
CA THR A 25 9.81 8.80 2.14
C THR A 25 9.98 10.26 1.74
N GLU A 26 10.71 11.06 2.51
CA GLU A 26 11.10 12.43 2.13
C GLU A 26 11.90 12.47 0.82
N THR A 27 12.61 11.38 0.52
CA THR A 27 13.33 11.17 -0.74
C THR A 27 12.44 10.67 -1.89
N GLY A 28 11.12 10.56 -1.69
CA GLY A 28 10.14 10.24 -2.73
C GLY A 28 9.98 8.76 -3.04
N LYS A 29 10.49 7.86 -2.19
CA LYS A 29 10.32 6.40 -2.36
C LYS A 29 8.97 5.97 -1.81
N LEU A 30 8.24 5.15 -2.55
CA LEU A 30 6.95 4.60 -2.10
C LEU A 30 7.17 3.23 -1.47
N VAL A 31 6.60 3.02 -0.29
CA VAL A 31 6.67 1.74 0.42
C VAL A 31 5.27 1.16 0.55
N ASN A 32 5.10 -0.07 0.09
CA ASN A 32 3.80 -0.72 -0.01
C ASN A 32 3.87 -2.16 0.49
N LEU A 33 2.84 -2.54 1.25
CA LEU A 33 2.57 -3.89 1.71
C LEU A 33 1.16 -4.32 1.32
N ASP A 34 1.05 -5.44 0.60
CA ASP A 34 -0.22 -5.93 0.05
C ASP A 34 -0.55 -7.37 0.48
N MET A 35 -1.86 -7.66 0.55
CA MET A 35 -2.39 -9.01 0.76
C MET A 35 -2.43 -9.81 -0.55
N LEU A 36 -3.08 -9.25 -1.58
CA LEU A 36 -3.31 -9.90 -2.88
C LEU A 36 -2.33 -9.44 -3.97
N GLY A 37 -1.55 -8.40 -3.70
CA GLY A 37 -0.60 -7.83 -4.65
C GLY A 37 -1.23 -6.96 -5.76
N ASN A 38 -2.55 -6.79 -5.80
CA ASN A 38 -3.21 -6.10 -6.91
C ASN A 38 -2.88 -4.60 -6.98
N ARG A 39 -2.66 -3.93 -5.84
CA ARG A 39 -2.28 -2.51 -5.85
C ARG A 39 -0.83 -2.36 -6.28
N VAL A 40 0.07 -3.16 -5.69
CA VAL A 40 1.48 -3.09 -6.06
C VAL A 40 1.70 -3.46 -7.52
N ALA A 41 0.96 -4.42 -8.08
CA ALA A 41 0.99 -4.73 -9.51
C ALA A 41 0.55 -3.53 -10.38
N GLY A 42 -0.48 -2.78 -9.95
CA GLY A 42 -0.89 -1.55 -10.64
C GLY A 42 0.18 -0.47 -10.60
N ILE A 43 0.88 -0.32 -9.47
CA ILE A 43 1.97 0.64 -9.30
C ILE A 43 3.21 0.23 -10.10
N THR A 44 3.62 -1.04 -10.06
CA THR A 44 4.90 -1.48 -10.63
C THR A 44 4.83 -1.77 -12.13
N PHE A 45 3.71 -2.29 -12.63
CA PHE A 45 3.60 -2.71 -14.03
C PHE A 45 2.35 -2.17 -14.74
N GLY A 46 1.16 -2.37 -14.17
CA GLY A 46 -0.10 -2.39 -14.93
C GLY A 46 -0.46 -1.10 -15.69
N PRO A 47 -1.35 -0.23 -15.17
CA PRO A 47 -1.91 0.87 -15.96
C PRO A 47 -0.88 1.88 -16.48
N ARG A 48 -1.17 2.54 -17.61
CA ARG A 48 -0.29 3.52 -18.25
C ARG A 48 -0.15 4.81 -17.44
N ASN A 49 -1.17 5.16 -16.66
CA ASN A 49 -1.14 6.29 -15.73
C ASN A 49 -1.52 5.83 -14.34
N VAL A 50 -0.73 6.22 -13.35
CA VAL A 50 -0.96 5.92 -11.94
C VAL A 50 -0.96 7.22 -11.15
N ILE A 51 -2.03 7.49 -10.42
CA ILE A 51 -2.11 8.59 -9.46
C ILE A 51 -2.12 8.01 -8.06
N ILE A 52 -1.16 8.45 -7.26
CA ILE A 52 -1.05 8.09 -5.84
C ILE A 52 -1.48 9.30 -5.04
N LEU A 53 -2.53 9.12 -4.23
CA LEU A 53 -2.99 10.10 -3.26
C LEU A 53 -2.40 9.74 -1.90
N ALA A 54 -1.68 10.67 -1.27
CA ALA A 54 -1.08 10.47 0.04
C ALA A 54 -1.34 11.67 0.95
N GLY A 55 -1.94 11.42 2.12
CA GLY A 55 -2.05 12.41 3.19
C GLY A 55 -0.68 12.67 3.83
N ARG A 56 -0.56 13.82 4.51
CA ARG A 56 0.68 14.23 5.19
C ARG A 56 1.15 13.21 6.24
N ASN A 57 0.21 12.50 6.88
CA ASN A 57 0.43 11.42 7.84
C ASN A 57 1.12 10.16 7.25
N LYS A 58 1.42 10.15 5.94
CA LYS A 58 2.12 9.07 5.25
C LYS A 58 3.54 9.43 4.85
N VAL A 59 3.96 10.67 5.06
CA VAL A 59 5.34 11.12 4.80
C VAL A 59 6.21 10.70 5.99
N VAL A 60 7.33 10.06 5.70
CA VAL A 60 8.29 9.56 6.70
C VAL A 60 9.71 9.87 6.27
N PRO A 61 10.69 9.93 7.18
CA PRO A 61 12.07 10.25 6.82
C PRO A 61 12.68 9.26 5.81
N ASP A 62 12.63 7.96 6.10
CA ASP A 62 13.32 6.93 5.34
C ASP A 62 12.53 5.61 5.19
N ILE A 63 13.20 4.59 4.64
CA ILE A 63 12.59 3.28 4.38
C ILE A 63 12.33 2.55 5.70
N GLU A 64 13.25 2.63 6.65
CA GLU A 64 13.16 2.00 7.95
C GLU A 64 11.92 2.52 8.70
N ASP A 65 11.73 3.84 8.76
CA ASP A 65 10.54 4.49 9.29
C ASP A 65 9.27 4.12 8.53
N ALA A 66 9.35 4.01 7.19
CA ALA A 66 8.22 3.55 6.38
C ALA A 66 7.78 2.13 6.76
N MET A 67 8.74 1.22 6.91
CA MET A 67 8.50 -0.16 7.31
C MET A 67 7.93 -0.22 8.73
N MET A 68 8.44 0.60 9.66
CA MET A 68 7.91 0.72 11.03
C MET A 68 6.47 1.24 11.02
N ARG A 69 6.17 2.33 10.30
CA ARG A 69 4.80 2.85 10.13
C ARG A 69 3.86 1.76 9.65
N VAL A 70 4.26 1.00 8.63
CA VAL A 70 3.42 -0.07 8.08
C VAL A 70 3.21 -1.18 9.11
N LYS A 71 4.26 -1.66 9.77
CA LYS A 71 4.17 -2.76 10.75
C LYS A 71 3.39 -2.36 12.00
N ASN A 72 3.61 -1.15 12.52
CA ASN A 72 3.09 -0.73 13.82
C ASN A 72 1.75 0.01 13.73
N TYR A 73 1.36 0.48 12.55
CA TYR A 73 0.13 1.24 12.37
C TYR A 73 -0.70 0.77 11.18
N ALA A 74 -0.18 0.91 9.96
CA ALA A 74 -1.00 0.73 8.75
C ALA A 74 -1.56 -0.69 8.60
N ALA A 75 -0.73 -1.72 8.82
CA ALA A 75 -1.13 -3.10 8.67
C ALA A 75 -2.03 -3.59 9.82
N PRO A 76 -1.72 -3.35 11.11
CA PRO A 76 -2.63 -3.67 12.20
C PRO A 76 -4.00 -3.00 12.03
N ALA A 77 -4.04 -1.68 11.77
CA ALA A 77 -5.29 -0.95 11.60
C ALA A 77 -6.12 -1.46 10.41
N ASN A 78 -5.46 -1.79 9.28
CA ASN A 78 -6.16 -2.36 8.13
C ASN A 78 -6.62 -3.81 8.37
N ALA A 79 -5.87 -4.60 9.14
CA ALA A 79 -6.29 -5.95 9.54
C ALA A 79 -7.53 -5.90 10.45
N MET A 80 -7.59 -4.94 11.38
CA MET A 80 -8.76 -4.69 12.23
C MET A 80 -9.97 -4.27 11.38
N ARG A 81 -9.78 -3.31 10.46
CA ARG A 81 -10.84 -2.85 9.53
C ARG A 81 -11.40 -3.97 8.66
N LEU A 82 -10.57 -4.95 8.30
CA LEU A 82 -10.93 -6.10 7.47
C LEU A 82 -11.38 -7.33 8.28
N ASP A 83 -11.54 -7.19 9.60
CA ASP A 83 -11.96 -8.25 10.52
C ASP A 83 -11.13 -9.54 10.37
N LYS A 84 -9.80 -9.41 10.34
CA LYS A 84 -8.87 -10.53 10.18
C LYS A 84 -8.57 -11.23 11.51
N LYS A 85 -8.38 -12.56 11.46
CA LYS A 85 -7.96 -13.35 12.62
C LYS A 85 -6.44 -13.41 12.73
N THR A 86 -5.82 -12.26 12.94
CA THR A 86 -4.37 -12.11 13.11
C THR A 86 -4.03 -11.58 14.51
N PRO A 87 -2.88 -11.94 15.11
CA PRO A 87 -2.51 -11.48 16.45
C PRO A 87 -2.52 -9.95 16.61
N CYS A 88 -2.03 -9.24 15.58
CA CYS A 88 -1.99 -7.78 15.56
C CYS A 88 -3.35 -7.09 15.65
N VAL A 89 -4.47 -7.78 15.38
CA VAL A 89 -5.82 -7.23 15.59
C VAL A 89 -6.16 -7.12 17.07
N LYS A 90 -5.56 -7.98 17.92
CA LYS A 90 -5.76 -7.96 19.37
C LYS A 90 -4.69 -7.14 20.08
N THR A 91 -3.44 -7.29 19.64
CA THR A 91 -2.27 -6.70 20.33
C THR A 91 -1.91 -5.32 19.83
N SER A 92 -2.43 -4.90 18.67
CA SER A 92 -2.00 -3.69 17.93
C SER A 92 -0.51 -3.69 17.57
N ILE A 93 0.18 -4.81 17.74
CA ILE A 93 1.62 -4.96 17.51
C ILE A 93 1.83 -6.03 16.44
N CYS A 94 2.75 -5.77 15.52
CA CYS A 94 3.15 -6.76 14.53
C CYS A 94 4.04 -7.82 15.17
N GLU A 95 3.53 -9.06 15.24
CA GLU A 95 4.26 -10.22 15.77
C GLU A 95 4.91 -11.07 14.65
N GLU A 96 5.05 -10.50 13.44
CA GLU A 96 5.55 -11.22 12.25
C GLU A 96 4.88 -12.59 12.02
N CYS A 97 3.57 -12.62 12.28
CA CYS A 97 2.81 -13.86 12.34
C CYS A 97 2.79 -14.63 10.99
N ARG A 98 2.52 -15.93 11.10
CA ARG A 98 2.25 -16.84 9.96
C ARG A 98 0.77 -17.22 9.83
N SER A 99 -0.13 -16.38 10.35
CA SER A 99 -1.58 -16.63 10.26
C SER A 99 -2.01 -16.72 8.79
N LEU A 100 -2.95 -17.63 8.51
CA LEU A 100 -3.56 -17.76 7.19
C LEU A 100 -4.35 -16.48 6.78
N ASP A 101 -4.78 -15.69 7.76
CA ASP A 101 -5.53 -14.45 7.55
C ASP A 101 -4.63 -13.21 7.37
N ARG A 102 -3.30 -13.39 7.32
CA ARG A 102 -2.31 -12.32 7.18
C ARG A 102 -2.53 -11.53 5.88
N ILE A 103 -2.53 -10.20 6.00
CA ILE A 103 -2.66 -9.25 4.88
C ILE A 103 -1.31 -8.70 4.37
N CYS A 104 -0.21 -9.19 4.93
CA CYS A 104 1.14 -8.65 4.82
C CYS A 104 2.05 -9.60 4.01
N ASN A 105 1.75 -9.80 2.73
CA ASN A 105 2.38 -10.87 1.93
C ASN A 105 3.42 -10.36 0.94
N THR A 106 3.23 -9.17 0.37
CA THR A 106 4.14 -8.63 -0.65
C THR A 106 4.59 -7.23 -0.29
N TRP A 107 5.90 -7.09 -0.04
CA TRP A 107 6.56 -5.80 0.07
C TRP A 107 7.01 -5.32 -1.30
N THR A 108 6.84 -4.03 -1.55
CA THR A 108 7.48 -3.35 -2.69
C THR A 108 7.97 -1.98 -2.27
N ILE A 109 9.14 -1.63 -2.80
CA ILE A 109 9.73 -0.30 -2.71
C ILE A 109 9.80 0.22 -4.14
N THR A 110 9.11 1.32 -4.43
CA THR A 110 9.21 2.00 -5.73
C THR A 110 10.17 3.17 -5.58
N GLU A 111 11.37 3.02 -6.14
CA GLU A 111 12.41 4.06 -6.07
C GLU A 111 12.22 5.17 -7.10
N LYS A 112 11.68 4.83 -8.28
CA LYS A 112 11.47 5.79 -9.36
C LYS A 112 10.35 5.33 -10.30
N SER A 113 9.79 6.27 -11.04
CA SER A 113 8.87 5.98 -12.14
C SER A 113 9.64 5.74 -13.44
N PHE A 114 9.46 4.55 -14.03
CA PHE A 114 9.81 4.28 -15.41
C PHE A 114 8.60 3.69 -16.15
N PRO A 115 8.18 4.25 -17.31
CA PRO A 115 8.69 5.47 -17.93
C PRO A 115 8.42 6.73 -17.06
N LYS A 116 9.15 7.81 -17.34
CA LYS A 116 8.98 9.10 -16.66
C LYS A 116 7.54 9.60 -16.86
N GLY A 117 6.92 10.10 -15.79
CA GLY A 117 5.56 10.67 -15.84
C GLY A 117 4.41 9.67 -15.73
N ARG A 118 4.69 8.35 -15.74
CA ARG A 118 3.68 7.30 -15.51
C ARG A 118 3.04 7.41 -14.12
N ILE A 119 3.86 7.51 -13.08
CA ILE A 119 3.41 7.64 -11.69
C ILE A 119 3.43 9.13 -11.29
N LYS A 120 2.30 9.62 -10.78
CA LYS A 120 2.14 10.98 -10.25
C LYS A 120 1.70 10.87 -8.80
N ILE A 121 2.39 11.57 -7.91
CA ILE A 121 2.08 11.59 -6.47
C ILE A 121 1.44 12.94 -6.15
N VAL A 122 0.26 12.90 -5.54
CA VAL A 122 -0.44 14.07 -5.02
C VAL A 122 -0.38 14.00 -3.51
N LEU A 123 0.41 14.92 -2.92
CA LEU A 123 0.47 15.11 -1.48
C LEU A 123 -0.69 16.01 -1.06
N ILE A 124 -1.46 15.53 -0.09
CA ILE A 124 -2.61 16.24 0.47
C ILE A 124 -2.23 16.67 1.88
N ASN A 125 -2.37 17.97 2.18
CA ASN A 125 -1.99 18.54 3.48
C ASN A 125 -3.04 18.26 4.58
N GLU A 126 -3.51 17.02 4.65
CA GLU A 126 -4.48 16.53 5.62
C GLU A 126 -4.11 15.12 6.05
N ASP A 127 -4.57 14.70 7.23
CA ASP A 127 -4.38 13.35 7.73
C ASP A 127 -5.43 12.43 7.09
N LEU A 128 -5.03 11.73 6.03
CA LEU A 128 -5.92 10.95 5.18
C LEU A 128 -5.48 9.49 5.03
N GLY A 129 -6.48 8.61 5.09
CA GLY A 129 -6.29 7.17 5.00
C GLY A 129 -5.59 6.58 6.21
N LEU A 130 -5.51 5.25 6.20
CA LEU A 130 -4.74 4.44 7.15
C LEU A 130 -3.27 4.38 6.73
#